data_AF-A0A917FJQ8-F1
#
_entry.id   AF-A0A917FJQ8-F1
#
_cell.length_a   1.000
_cell.length_b   1.000
_cell.length_c   1.000
_cell.angle_alpha   90.00
_cell.angle_beta   90.00
_cell.angle_gamma   90.00
#
_symmetry.space_group_name_H-M   'P 1'
#
loop_
_entity.id
_entity.type
_entity.pdbx_description
1 polymer ?
#
loop_
_entity_poly.entity_id
_entity_poly.type
_entity_poly.pdbx_seq_one_letter_code
_entity_poly.pdbx_strand_id
1 'polypeptide(L)' 'MNYADGTLARLGDRVRIDHRRGVVVFSLDTDEFAPGYVKEDWSDLKRGVMVDFEAIGLIFYEDMEPDLEFVSRAPEPDHP' A
#
# COMPACT_ATOMS: atom_id res chain seq x y z
N MET A 1 -3.92 8.72 2.34
CA MET A 1 -4.38 7.84 3.42
C MET A 1 -3.20 7.55 4.33
N ASN A 2 -3.35 7.70 5.66
CA ASN A 2 -2.22 7.61 6.59
C ASN A 2 -2.33 6.37 7.47
N TYR A 3 -1.20 5.69 7.69
CA TYR A 3 -1.08 4.62 8.69
C TYR A 3 -1.38 5.17 10.09
N ALA A 4 -1.56 4.28 11.06
CA ALA A 4 -1.77 4.67 12.46
C ALA A 4 -0.66 5.58 13.02
N ASP A 5 0.56 5.46 12.48
CA ASP A 5 1.73 6.29 12.82
C ASP A 5 1.69 7.71 12.18
N GLY A 6 0.74 7.97 11.28
CA GLY A 6 0.61 9.23 10.55
C GLY A 6 1.41 9.28 9.24
N THR A 7 2.18 8.23 8.93
CA THR A 7 2.88 8.10 7.64
C THR A 7 1.87 7.92 6.51
N LEU A 8 2.01 8.66 5.41
CA LEU A 8 1.17 8.52 4.22
C LEU A 8 1.51 7.22 3.48
N ALA A 9 0.52 6.37 3.20
CA ALA A 9 0.72 5.19 2.36
C ALA A 9 0.93 5.54 0.90
N ARG A 10 1.95 4.95 0.32
CA ARG A 10 2.40 5.12 -1.06
C ARG A 10 2.82 3.78 -1.65
N LEU A 11 2.96 3.79 -2.96
CA LEU A 11 3.44 2.64 -3.71
C LEU A 11 4.81 2.17 -3.22
N GLY A 12 4.96 0.86 -3.04
CA GLY A 12 6.23 0.24 -2.62
C GLY A 12 6.50 0.28 -1.12
N ASP A 13 5.57 0.81 -0.32
CA ASP A 13 5.66 0.74 1.14
C ASP A 13 5.59 -0.70 1.62
N ARG A 14 6.59 -1.09 2.41
CA ARG A 14 6.56 -2.33 3.18
C ARG A 14 5.78 -2.08 4.45
N VAL A 15 4.73 -2.86 4.60
CA VAL A 15 3.85 -2.86 5.76
C VAL A 15 3.92 -4.21 6.45
N ARG A 16 3.45 -4.23 7.67
CA ARG A 16 3.33 -5.44 8.46
C ARG A 16 2.02 -5.40 9.21
N ILE A 17 1.31 -6.51 9.19
CA ILE A 17 0.14 -6.72 10.02
C ILE A 17 0.39 -7.96 10.86
N ASP A 18 0.39 -7.79 12.17
CA ASP A 18 0.69 -8.86 13.14
C ASP A 18 2.07 -9.49 12.84
N HIS A 19 2.11 -10.73 12.32
CA HIS A 19 3.34 -11.43 11.91
C HIS A 19 3.56 -11.53 10.40
N ARG A 20 2.72 -10.90 9.58
CA ARG A 20 2.75 -11.01 8.11
C ARG A 20 3.29 -9.73 7.48
N ARG A 21 4.18 -9.90 6.50
CA ARG A 21 4.78 -8.80 5.74
C ARG A 21 4.01 -8.62 4.45
N GLY A 22 3.76 -7.37 4.11
CA GLY A 22 3.13 -7.00 2.84
C GLY A 22 3.80 -5.79 2.21
N VAL A 23 3.52 -5.60 0.94
CA VAL A 23 3.98 -4.45 0.14
C VAL A 23 2.78 -3.79 -0.51
N VAL A 24 2.69 -2.47 -0.38
CA VAL A 24 1.69 -1.68 -1.12
C VAL A 24 2.00 -1.76 -2.61
N VAL A 25 1.11 -2.36 -3.38
CA VAL A 25 1.22 -2.48 -4.85
C VAL A 25 0.49 -1.37 -5.57
N PHE A 26 -0.52 -0.75 -4.97
CA PHE A 26 -1.07 0.52 -5.47
C PHE A 26 -1.86 1.25 -4.38
N SER A 27 -2.02 2.56 -4.57
CA SER A 27 -2.77 3.46 -3.71
C SER A 27 -3.71 4.31 -4.56
N LEU A 28 -5.01 4.17 -4.33
CA LEU A 28 -6.04 4.98 -5.00
C LEU A 28 -6.08 6.41 -4.48
N ASP A 29 -5.61 6.61 -3.24
CA ASP A 29 -5.60 7.93 -2.60
C ASP A 29 -4.50 8.83 -3.16
N THR A 30 -3.34 8.25 -3.49
CA THR A 30 -2.21 8.97 -4.09
C THR A 30 -2.12 8.81 -5.61
N ASP A 31 -3.03 8.04 -6.21
CA ASP A 31 -3.04 7.69 -7.64
C ASP A 31 -1.73 7.00 -8.11
N GLU A 32 -1.11 6.22 -7.24
CA GLU A 32 0.15 5.51 -7.52
C GLU A 32 -0.08 4.01 -7.72
N PHE A 33 0.35 3.47 -8.86
CA PHE A 33 0.14 2.05 -9.20
C PHE A 33 1.44 1.36 -9.62
N ALA A 34 1.69 0.16 -9.10
CA ALA A 34 2.79 -0.68 -9.53
C ALA A 34 2.67 -1.02 -11.03
N PRO A 35 3.80 -1.19 -11.73
CA PRO A 35 3.78 -1.64 -13.11
C PRO A 35 3.06 -3.00 -13.22
N GLY A 36 2.00 -3.03 -14.04
CA GLY A 36 1.12 -4.20 -14.20
C GLY A 36 -0.24 -4.07 -13.51
N TYR A 37 -0.45 -3.07 -12.66
CA TYR A 37 -1.74 -2.77 -12.03
C TYR A 37 -2.35 -1.55 -12.73
N VAL A 38 -3.48 -1.74 -13.40
CA VAL A 38 -4.18 -0.67 -14.14
C VAL A 38 -5.33 -0.17 -13.28
N LYS A 39 -5.41 1.14 -13.05
CA LYS A 39 -6.50 1.78 -12.31
C LYS A 39 -7.89 1.44 -12.88
N GLU A 40 -8.00 1.24 -14.19
CA GLU A 40 -9.26 0.85 -14.84
C GLU A 40 -9.82 -0.48 -14.31
N ASP A 41 -8.96 -1.44 -13.98
CA ASP A 41 -9.34 -2.74 -13.40
C ASP A 41 -9.93 -2.58 -11.99
N TRP A 42 -9.59 -1.48 -11.32
CA TRP A 42 -9.99 -1.14 -9.96
C TRP A 42 -10.91 0.09 -9.91
N SER A 43 -11.58 0.42 -11.01
CA SER A 43 -12.41 1.64 -11.10
C SER A 43 -13.65 1.61 -10.20
N ASP A 44 -14.11 0.43 -9.78
CA ASP A 44 -15.14 0.26 -8.75
C ASP A 44 -14.64 0.63 -7.34
N LEU A 45 -13.32 0.63 -7.12
CA LEU A 45 -12.69 1.00 -5.86
C LEU A 45 -12.46 2.51 -5.83
N LYS A 46 -13.09 3.21 -4.88
CA LYS A 46 -13.07 4.68 -4.82
C LYS A 46 -11.87 5.26 -4.08
N ARG A 47 -11.42 4.60 -3.01
CA ARG A 47 -10.29 5.00 -2.18
C ARG A 47 -9.71 3.77 -1.51
N GLY A 48 -8.44 3.84 -1.13
CA GLY A 48 -7.79 2.80 -0.33
C GLY A 48 -6.42 2.44 -0.87
N VAL A 49 -5.86 1.39 -0.31
CA VAL A 49 -4.56 0.84 -0.71
C VAL A 49 -4.68 -0.67 -0.92
N MET A 50 -3.95 -1.19 -1.89
CA MET A 50 -3.81 -2.62 -2.10
C MET A 50 -2.45 -3.07 -1.61
N VAL A 51 -2.44 -4.08 -0.76
CA VAL A 51 -1.24 -4.63 -0.16
C VAL A 51 -1.10 -6.09 -0.60
N ASP A 52 0.03 -6.43 -1.19
CA ASP A 52 0.41 -7.81 -1.48
C ASP A 52 1.15 -8.41 -0.28
N PHE A 53 0.54 -9.38 0.38
CA PHE A 53 1.15 -10.13 1.48
C PHE A 53 1.79 -11.41 0.96
N GLU A 54 3.06 -11.65 1.28
CA GLU A 54 3.79 -12.85 0.82
C GLU A 54 3.10 -14.18 1.18
N ALA A 55 2.34 -14.19 2.28
CA ALA A 55 1.67 -15.38 2.81
C ALA A 55 0.20 -15.56 2.36
N ILE A 56 -0.44 -14.53 1.82
CA ILE A 56 -1.89 -14.50 1.53
C ILE A 56 -2.19 -14.08 0.09
N GLY A 57 -1.34 -13.23 -0.49
CA GLY A 57 -1.56 -12.50 -1.73
C GLY A 57 -2.13 -11.10 -1.48
N LEU A 58 -2.86 -10.60 -2.48
CA LEU A 58 -3.40 -9.25 -2.52
C LEU A 58 -4.60 -9.06 -1.58
N ILE A 59 -4.51 -8.05 -0.72
CA ILE A 59 -5.57 -7.63 0.20
C ILE A 59 -5.82 -6.13 -0.01
N PHE A 60 -7.09 -5.78 -0.21
CA PHE A 60 -7.53 -4.40 -0.37
C PHE A 60 -8.00 -3.82 0.96
N TYR A 61 -7.50 -2.62 1.27
CA TYR A 61 -7.89 -1.84 2.44
C TYR A 61 -8.56 -0.54 1.99
N GLU A 62 -9.88 -0.45 2.19
CA GLU A 62 -10.67 0.79 2.02
C GLU A 62 -10.29 1.83 3.09
N ASP A 63 -10.16 1.37 4.33
CA ASP A 63 -9.80 2.16 5.51
C ASP A 63 -8.55 1.57 6.19
N MET A 64 -7.74 2.44 6.80
CA MET A 64 -6.45 2.04 7.36
C MET A 64 -6.71 1.29 8.65
N GLU A 65 -6.36 0.01 8.67
CA GLU A 65 -6.47 -0.78 9.88
C GLU A 65 -5.43 -0.32 10.90
N PRO A 66 -5.80 -0.21 12.19
CA PRO A 66 -4.87 0.18 13.24
C PRO A 66 -3.73 -0.83 13.41
N ASP A 67 -3.96 -2.09 13.03
CA ASP A 67 -2.97 -3.17 13.04
C ASP A 67 -2.01 -3.14 11.84
N LEU A 68 -2.28 -2.33 10.81
CA LEU A 68 -1.43 -2.20 9.64
C LEU A 68 -0.30 -1.20 9.91
N GLU A 69 0.85 -1.73 10.28
CA GLU A 69 2.02 -0.94 10.61
C GLU A 69 2.88 -0.69 9.38
N PHE A 70 3.32 0.56 9.20
CA PHE A 70 4.36 0.88 8.24
C PHE A 70 5.72 0.40 8.76
N VAL A 71 6.46 -0.34 7.92
CA VAL A 71 7.78 -0.86 8.28
C VAL A 71 8.88 -0.05 7.62
N SER A 72 8.81 0.14 6.31
CA SER A 72 9.84 0.85 5.55
C SER A 72 9.39 1.11 4.12
N ARG A 73 9.84 2.21 3.54
CA ARG A 73 9.73 2.49 2.10
C ARG A 73 11.10 2.28 1.49
N ALA A 74 11.17 1.75 0.27
CA ALA A 74 12.42 1.88 -0.49
C ALA A 74 12.74 3.39 -0.57
N PRO A 75 13.97 3.84 -0.26
CA PRO A 75 14.30 5.24 -0.44
C PRO A 75 14.00 5.57 -1.91
N GLU A 76 13.20 6.62 -2.13
CA GLU A 76 13.08 7.22 -3.46
C GLU A 76 14.53 7.40 -3.96
N PRO A 77 14.86 6.98 -5.20
CA PRO A 77 16.21 7.14 -5.69
C PRO A 77 16.54 8.63 -5.64
N ASP A 78 17.39 8.99 -4.68
CA ASP A 78 17.95 10.31 -4.47
C ASP A 78 18.49 10.78 -5.82
N HIS A 79 17.74 11.67 -6.48
CA HIS A 79 18.20 12.25 -7.74
C HIS A 79 19.18 13.36 -7.38
N PRO A 80 20.42 13.33 -7.89
CA PRO A 80 21.51 14.19 -7.44
C PRO A 80 21.30 15.68 -7.72
#